data_AF-A0A3C2BRY1-F1
#
_entry.id   AF-A0A3C2BRY1-F1
#
_cell.length_a   1.000
_cell.length_b   1.000
_cell.length_c   1.000
_cell.angle_alpha   90.00
_cell.angle_beta   90.00
_cell.angle_gamma   90.00
#
_symmetry.space_group_name_H-M   'P 1'
#
loop_
_entity.id
_entity.type
_entity.pdbx_description
1 polymer ?
#
loop_
_entity_poly.entity_id
_entity_poly.type
_entity_poly.pdbx_seq_one_letter_code
_entity_poly.pdbx_strand_id
1 'polypeptide(L)'
;MTDLGQRFWSKVDQTGNCWEWHGGKDSCGYGRFRVGETKKGAHRLSYEEAFGTIPDGMCVDHICHNPGCVNPGHLRLATHKQNMENKLGAYSNSKSGVRGVSWNAWSKKWAATVKHNGKVRHLGYFATVPEAEAVVLEARLELFTHNDADRRVTA
;
A
#
# COMPACT_ATOMS: atom_id res chain seq x y z
N MET A 1 -2.21 -12.80 34.91
CA MET A 1 -2.79 -12.11 33.73
C MET A 1 -1.65 -11.90 32.76
N THR A 2 -1.65 -12.56 31.60
CA THR A 2 -0.64 -12.29 30.58
C THR A 2 -0.86 -10.88 30.06
N ASP A 3 0.18 -10.06 30.14
CA ASP A 3 0.17 -8.72 29.57
C ASP A 3 -0.17 -8.81 28.07
N LEU A 4 -1.04 -7.91 27.61
CA LEU A 4 -1.53 -7.94 26.23
C LEU A 4 -0.38 -7.74 25.25
N GLY A 5 0.57 -6.87 25.60
CA GLY A 5 1.80 -6.63 24.84
C GLY A 5 2.65 -7.89 24.77
N GLN A 6 2.91 -8.55 25.91
CA GLN A 6 3.66 -9.81 25.93
C GLN A 6 3.05 -10.87 24.99
N ARG A 7 1.72 -11.02 24.98
CA ARG A 7 1.04 -11.98 24.09
C ARG A 7 1.04 -11.55 22.62
N PHE A 8 1.11 -10.25 22.34
CA PHE A 8 1.23 -9.73 20.98
C PHE A 8 2.63 -9.98 20.44
N TRP A 9 3.66 -9.51 21.15
CA TRP A 9 5.05 -9.60 20.74
C TRP A 9 5.60 -11.03 20.69
N SER A 10 5.04 -11.96 21.47
CA SER A 10 5.37 -13.39 21.34
C SER A 10 4.98 -14.02 19.99
N LYS A 11 4.26 -13.29 19.12
CA LYS A 11 3.81 -13.75 17.80
C LYS A 11 4.50 -13.02 16.65
N VAL A 12 5.51 -12.22 16.95
CA VAL A 12 6.21 -11.38 15.97
C VAL A 12 7.63 -11.90 15.81
N ASP A 13 8.01 -12.22 14.58
CA ASP A 13 9.42 -12.44 14.24
C ASP A 13 10.05 -11.10 13.86
N GLN A 14 11.02 -10.65 14.65
CA GLN A 14 11.71 -9.37 14.48
C GLN A 14 13.10 -9.52 13.81
N THR A 15 13.44 -10.70 13.28
CA THR A 15 14.77 -10.96 12.72
C THR A 15 15.03 -10.29 11.37
N GLY A 16 13.97 -9.98 10.62
CA GLY A 16 14.04 -9.37 9.30
C GLY A 16 13.78 -7.85 9.29
N ASN A 17 13.92 -7.26 8.10
CA ASN A 17 13.54 -5.86 7.87
C ASN A 17 12.04 -5.65 8.14
N CYS A 18 11.18 -6.52 7.60
CA CYS A 18 9.79 -6.63 8.05
C CYS A 18 9.73 -7.47 9.31
N TRP A 19 8.95 -7.02 10.30
CA TRP A 19 8.63 -7.84 11.46
C TRP A 19 7.38 -8.65 11.16
N GLU A 20 7.55 -9.96 10.97
CA GLU A 20 6.51 -10.83 10.44
C GLU A 20 5.52 -11.26 11.53
N TRP A 21 4.23 -11.09 11.23
CA TRP A 21 3.17 -11.64 12.07
C TRP A 21 3.00 -13.14 11.86
N HIS A 22 3.15 -13.93 12.92
CA HIS A 22 2.94 -15.39 12.92
C HIS A 22 1.58 -15.82 13.51
N GLY A 23 0.74 -14.87 13.93
CA GLY A 23 -0.64 -15.15 14.31
C GLY A 23 -1.56 -15.35 13.09
N GLY A 24 -2.87 -15.46 13.35
CA GLY A 24 -3.87 -15.56 12.28
C GLY A 24 -3.85 -14.35 11.35
N LYS A 25 -4.00 -14.59 10.05
CA LYS A 25 -4.09 -13.57 9.00
C LYS A 25 -5.47 -13.66 8.31
N ASP A 26 -5.92 -12.59 7.68
CA ASP A 26 -7.08 -12.63 6.79
C ASP A 26 -6.69 -13.07 5.36
N SER A 27 -7.68 -13.18 4.47
CA SER A 27 -7.47 -13.57 3.07
C SER A 27 -6.62 -12.59 2.26
N CYS A 28 -6.43 -11.36 2.77
CA CYS A 28 -5.58 -10.34 2.16
C CYS A 28 -4.17 -10.32 2.79
N GLY A 29 -3.88 -11.23 3.73
CA GLY A 29 -2.59 -11.36 4.38
C GLY A 29 -2.41 -10.47 5.61
N TYR A 30 -3.40 -9.66 6.00
CA TYR A 30 -3.26 -8.79 7.17
C TYR A 30 -3.34 -9.58 8.46
N GLY A 31 -2.37 -9.36 9.35
CA GLY A 31 -2.38 -9.94 10.67
C GLY A 31 -3.62 -9.53 11.48
N ARG A 32 -4.22 -10.49 12.20
CA ARG A 32 -5.36 -10.30 13.10
C ARG A 32 -5.00 -10.79 14.49
N PHE A 33 -5.29 -9.98 15.50
CA PHE A 33 -5.06 -10.30 16.90
C PHE A 33 -6.36 -10.15 17.69
N ARG A 34 -6.69 -11.15 18.51
CA ARG A 34 -7.90 -11.14 19.34
C ARG A 34 -7.63 -10.36 20.63
N VAL A 35 -8.39 -9.31 20.91
CA VAL A 35 -8.36 -8.53 22.17
C VAL A 35 -9.73 -8.66 22.84
N GLY A 36 -9.80 -9.39 23.96
CA GLY A 36 -11.06 -9.83 24.54
C GLY A 36 -11.88 -10.64 23.52
N GLU A 37 -13.11 -10.20 23.26
CA GLU A 37 -14.02 -10.84 22.29
C GLU A 37 -13.80 -10.34 20.85
N THR A 38 -13.09 -9.23 20.66
CA THR A 38 -12.92 -8.57 19.36
C THR A 38 -11.64 -8.99 18.66
N LYS A 39 -11.58 -8.85 17.32
CA LYS A 39 -10.35 -9.00 16.52
C LYS A 39 -9.92 -7.64 16.00
N LYS A 40 -8.70 -7.21 16.34
CA LYS A 40 -8.06 -6.00 15.82
C LYS A 40 -6.99 -6.36 14.78
N GLY A 41 -6.66 -5.42 13.89
CA GLY A 41 -5.55 -5.58 12.96
C GLY A 41 -4.22 -5.53 13.72
N ALA A 42 -3.33 -6.49 13.48
CA ALA A 42 -2.05 -6.58 14.18
C ALA A 42 -1.15 -5.37 13.91
N HIS A 43 -1.12 -4.90 12.66
CA HIS A 43 -0.39 -3.68 12.29
C HIS A 43 -0.94 -2.44 13.01
N ARG A 44 -2.27 -2.34 13.20
CA ARG A 44 -2.89 -1.23 13.93
C ARG A 44 -2.49 -1.24 15.40
N LEU A 45 -2.47 -2.42 16.03
CA LEU A 45 -2.02 -2.55 17.43
C LEU A 45 -0.55 -2.16 17.58
N SER A 46 0.31 -2.63 16.69
CA SER A 46 1.73 -2.25 16.69
C SER A 46 1.92 -0.74 16.51
N TYR A 47 1.14 -0.11 15.61
CA TYR A 47 1.13 1.35 15.48
C TYR A 47 0.66 2.05 16.76
N GLU A 48 -0.46 1.60 17.34
CA GLU A 48 -1.04 2.20 18.55
C GLU A 48 -0.11 2.10 19.77
N GLU A 49 0.65 1.01 19.88
CA GLU A 49 1.63 0.80 20.94
C GLU A 49 2.86 1.71 20.78
N ALA A 50 3.33 1.89 19.55
CA ALA A 50 4.54 2.70 19.29
C ALA A 50 4.27 4.20 19.23
N PHE A 51 3.13 4.62 18.67
CA PHE A 51 2.85 6.02 18.32
C PHE A 51 1.56 6.57 18.93
N GLY A 52 0.77 5.74 19.60
CA GLY A 52 -0.50 6.13 20.21
C GLY A 52 -1.70 6.05 19.25
N THR A 53 -2.81 6.64 19.68
CA THR A 53 -4.13 6.47 19.04
C THR A 53 -4.14 6.81 17.55
N ILE A 54 -4.79 5.95 16.75
CA ILE A 54 -5.07 6.21 15.34
C ILE A 54 -6.26 7.17 15.25
N PRO A 55 -6.12 8.40 14.71
CA PRO A 55 -7.22 9.35 14.60
C PRO A 55 -8.36 8.83 13.72
N ASP A 56 -9.57 9.33 13.97
CA ASP A 56 -10.75 8.99 13.16
C ASP A 56 -10.54 9.37 11.69
N GLY A 57 -10.98 8.50 10.79
CA GLY A 57 -10.82 8.69 9.34
C GLY A 57 -9.42 8.37 8.79
N MET A 58 -8.43 8.06 9.65
CA MET A 58 -7.11 7.62 9.23
C MET A 58 -6.99 6.10 9.16
N CYS A 59 -6.13 5.64 8.24
CA CYS A 59 -5.69 4.27 8.14
C CYS A 59 -4.19 4.15 8.46
N VAL A 60 -3.75 2.93 8.75
CA VAL A 60 -2.35 2.61 8.95
C VAL A 60 -1.87 1.96 7.65
N ASP A 61 -1.03 2.68 6.90
CA ASP A 61 -0.47 2.28 5.61
C ASP A 61 0.87 1.58 5.79
N HIS A 62 1.10 0.53 5.01
CA HIS A 62 2.34 -0.24 4.97
C HIS A 62 3.28 0.32 3.92
N ILE A 63 4.28 1.10 4.34
CA ILE A 63 5.34 1.62 3.47
C ILE A 63 6.09 0.47 2.76
N CYS A 64 6.18 -0.69 3.43
CA CYS A 64 6.85 -1.88 2.91
C CYS A 64 6.00 -2.72 1.94
N HIS A 65 4.70 -2.42 1.80
CA HIS A 65 3.75 -3.19 0.98
C HIS A 65 3.59 -4.67 1.39
N ASN A 66 3.94 -5.01 2.63
CA ASN A 66 3.76 -6.34 3.20
C ASN A 66 2.62 -6.29 4.26
N PRO A 67 1.42 -6.80 3.95
CA PRO A 67 0.29 -6.79 4.89
C PRO A 67 0.55 -7.54 6.22
N GLY A 68 1.48 -8.50 6.21
CA GLY A 68 1.87 -9.28 7.37
C GLY A 68 2.86 -8.57 8.29
N CYS A 69 3.46 -7.46 7.85
CA CYS A 69 4.44 -6.71 8.61
C CYS A 69 3.78 -5.93 9.75
N VAL A 70 4.38 -6.00 10.93
CA VAL A 70 3.99 -5.22 12.11
C VAL A 70 5.14 -4.38 12.66
N ASN A 71 6.21 -4.15 11.89
CA ASN A 71 7.28 -3.22 12.27
C ASN A 71 6.74 -1.78 12.30
N PRO A 72 6.70 -1.07 13.44
CA PRO A 72 6.23 0.32 13.50
C PRO A 72 6.95 1.25 12.52
N GLY A 73 8.24 1.04 12.26
CA GLY A 73 9.01 1.83 11.29
C GLY A 73 8.58 1.64 9.82
N HIS A 74 7.75 0.63 9.54
CA HIS A 74 7.16 0.39 8.22
C HIS A 74 5.69 0.82 8.13
N LEU A 75 5.15 1.42 9.20
CA LEU A 75 3.77 1.85 9.30
C LEU A 75 3.71 3.38 9.35
N ARG A 76 2.69 3.96 8.72
CA ARG A 76 2.39 5.40 8.84
C ARG A 76 0.89 5.66 8.88
N LEU A 77 0.47 6.78 9.45
CA LEU A 77 -0.88 7.27 9.24
C LEU A 77 -1.04 7.78 7.82
N ALA A 78 -2.16 7.41 7.20
CA ALA A 78 -2.52 7.87 5.88
C ALA A 78 -4.03 8.12 5.83
N THR A 79 -4.44 9.09 5.02
CA THR A 79 -5.80 9.16 4.52
C THR A 79 -6.06 8.00 3.56
N HIS A 80 -7.32 7.65 3.33
CA HIS A 80 -7.67 6.63 2.33
C HIS A 80 -7.07 6.94 0.95
N LYS A 81 -7.03 8.22 0.55
CA LYS A 81 -6.41 8.67 -0.70
C LYS A 81 -4.91 8.32 -0.73
N GLN A 82 -4.19 8.68 0.33
CA GLN A 82 -2.75 8.42 0.45
C GLN A 82 -2.43 6.92 0.44
N ASN A 83 -3.19 6.10 1.17
CA ASN A 83 -3.02 4.64 1.14
C ASN A 83 -3.25 4.06 -0.28
N MET A 84 -4.17 4.62 -1.06
CA MET A 84 -4.39 4.23 -2.46
C MET A 84 -3.27 4.68 -3.41
N GLU A 85 -2.58 5.78 -3.10
CA GLU A 85 -1.38 6.20 -3.84
C GLU A 85 -0.28 5.14 -3.69
N ASN A 86 -0.12 4.57 -2.49
CA ASN A 86 0.91 3.59 -2.13
C ASN A 86 0.69 2.18 -2.70
N LYS A 87 -0.26 2.00 -3.62
CA LYS A 87 -0.50 0.68 -4.23
C LYS A 87 0.62 0.27 -5.20
N LEU A 88 1.13 -0.95 -5.07
CA LEU A 88 2.02 -1.55 -6.07
C LEU A 88 1.29 -2.07 -7.30
N GLY A 89 1.93 -1.88 -8.46
CA GLY A 89 1.62 -2.59 -9.70
C GLY A 89 0.23 -2.34 -10.29
N ALA A 90 -0.02 -3.00 -11.42
CA ALA A 90 -1.31 -2.99 -12.07
C ALA A 90 -2.30 -3.93 -11.38
N TYR A 91 -3.57 -3.87 -11.80
CA TYR A 91 -4.54 -4.92 -11.44
C TYR A 91 -4.17 -6.24 -12.13
N SER A 92 -4.56 -7.37 -11.52
CA SER A 92 -4.25 -8.72 -12.03
C SER A 92 -4.76 -9.00 -13.44
N ASN A 93 -5.81 -8.30 -13.87
CA ASN A 93 -6.38 -8.38 -15.22
C ASN A 93 -5.82 -7.34 -16.19
N SER A 94 -4.76 -6.62 -15.83
CA SER A 94 -4.13 -5.63 -16.71
C SER A 94 -3.45 -6.30 -17.89
N LYS A 95 -3.74 -5.82 -19.10
CA LYS A 95 -3.06 -6.28 -20.33
C LYS A 95 -1.64 -5.74 -20.48
N SER A 96 -1.35 -4.57 -19.92
CA SER A 96 -0.04 -3.93 -20.00
C SER A 96 0.92 -4.41 -18.92
N GLY A 97 0.40 -4.96 -17.81
CA GLY A 97 1.17 -5.17 -16.58
C GLY A 97 1.53 -3.88 -15.81
N VAL A 98 1.29 -2.70 -16.41
CA VAL A 98 1.71 -1.40 -15.86
C VAL A 98 0.52 -0.63 -15.28
N ARG A 99 0.67 -0.12 -14.05
CA ARG A 99 -0.35 0.68 -13.37
C ARG A 99 -0.60 1.96 -14.17
N GLY A 100 -1.85 2.23 -14.52
CA GLY A 100 -2.22 3.45 -15.24
C GLY A 100 -2.07 3.37 -16.77
N VAL A 101 -1.59 2.25 -17.31
CA VAL A 101 -1.48 2.02 -18.76
C VAL A 101 -2.51 0.99 -19.21
N SER A 102 -3.35 1.33 -20.19
CA SER A 102 -4.40 0.43 -20.70
C SER A 102 -4.53 0.50 -22.22
N TRP A 103 -4.89 -0.61 -22.85
CA TRP A 103 -5.11 -0.64 -24.31
C TRP A 103 -6.39 0.10 -24.67
N ASN A 104 -6.30 1.08 -25.56
CA ASN A 104 -7.45 1.76 -26.15
C ASN A 104 -7.71 1.20 -27.55
N ALA A 105 -8.80 0.44 -27.70
CA ALA A 105 -9.12 -0.24 -28.96
C ALA A 105 -9.46 0.71 -30.11
N TRP A 106 -10.00 1.90 -29.82
CA TRP A 106 -10.42 2.87 -30.83
C TRP A 106 -9.22 3.56 -31.49
N SER A 107 -8.29 4.07 -30.68
CA SER A 107 -7.05 4.69 -31.16
C SER A 107 -5.96 3.68 -31.53
N LYS A 108 -6.15 2.40 -31.18
CA LYS A 108 -5.16 1.32 -31.30
C LYS A 108 -3.82 1.69 -30.65
N LYS A 109 -3.90 2.33 -29.49
CA LYS A 109 -2.75 2.86 -28.74
C LYS A 109 -2.90 2.56 -27.24
N TRP A 110 -1.80 2.68 -26.52
CA TRP A 110 -1.77 2.58 -25.06
C TRP A 110 -2.13 3.93 -24.44
N ALA A 111 -3.22 3.98 -23.67
CA ALA A 111 -3.64 5.16 -22.94
C ALA A 111 -2.92 5.23 -21.59
N ALA A 112 -2.28 6.37 -21.32
CA ALA A 112 -1.68 6.69 -20.03
C ALA A 112 -2.66 7.50 -19.17
N THR A 113 -2.90 7.05 -17.94
CA THR A 113 -3.85 7.68 -17.02
C THR A 113 -3.37 7.62 -15.58
N VAL A 114 -3.67 8.66 -14.81
CA VAL A 114 -3.43 8.69 -13.36
C VAL A 114 -4.69 9.21 -12.67
N LYS A 115 -5.17 8.47 -11.66
CA LYS A 115 -6.28 8.92 -10.81
C LYS A 115 -5.72 9.65 -9.59
N HIS A 116 -6.14 10.91 -9.40
CA HIS A 116 -5.72 11.75 -8.28
C HIS A 116 -6.90 12.62 -7.82
N ASN A 117 -7.12 12.75 -6.50
CA ASN A 117 -8.25 13.51 -5.92
C ASN A 117 -9.63 13.12 -6.52
N GLY A 118 -9.85 11.82 -6.72
CA GLY A 118 -11.10 11.29 -7.29
C GLY A 118 -11.26 11.49 -8.81
N LYS A 119 -10.39 12.30 -9.45
CA LYS A 119 -10.44 12.59 -10.88
C LYS A 119 -9.39 11.79 -11.65
N VAL A 120 -9.73 11.38 -12.87
CA VAL A 120 -8.79 10.73 -13.79
C VAL A 120 -8.13 11.81 -14.67
N ARG A 121 -6.80 11.88 -14.65
CA ARG A 121 -5.99 12.69 -15.56
C ARG A 121 -5.59 11.80 -16.73
N HIS A 122 -6.06 12.13 -17.93
CA HIS A 122 -5.61 11.51 -19.17
C HIS A 122 -4.33 12.18 -19.64
N LEU A 123 -3.26 11.39 -19.82
CA LEU A 123 -1.92 11.91 -20.11
C LEU A 123 -1.52 11.74 -21.58
N GLY A 124 -2.27 10.95 -22.34
CA GLY A 124 -2.08 10.78 -23.78
C GLY A 124 -2.27 9.34 -24.25
N TYR A 125 -1.97 9.13 -25.52
CA TYR A 125 -2.00 7.84 -26.21
C TYR A 125 -0.65 7.58 -26.87
N PHE A 126 -0.07 6.41 -26.61
CA PHE A 126 1.30 6.06 -26.97
C PHE A 126 1.32 4.80 -27.83
N ALA A 127 2.36 4.66 -28.67
CA ALA A 127 2.48 3.49 -29.53
C ALA A 127 2.87 2.25 -28.73
N THR A 128 3.65 2.43 -27.66
CA THR A 128 4.18 1.34 -26.85
C THR A 128 3.81 1.46 -25.37
N VAL A 129 3.87 0.34 -24.64
CA VAL A 129 3.68 0.32 -23.18
C VAL A 129 4.76 1.14 -22.46
N PRO A 130 6.08 1.00 -22.77
CA PRO A 130 7.12 1.76 -22.08
C PRO A 130 6.99 3.28 -22.22
N GLU A 131 6.59 3.77 -23.40
CA GLU A 131 6.31 5.20 -23.59
C GLU A 131 5.17 5.69 -22.68
N ALA A 132 4.08 4.94 -22.60
CA ALA A 132 2.96 5.27 -21.71
C ALA A 132 3.36 5.15 -20.23
N GLU A 133 4.18 4.16 -19.88
CA GLU A 133 4.67 3.93 -18.52
C GLU A 133 5.52 5.10 -18.02
N ALA A 134 6.46 5.59 -18.83
CA ALA A 134 7.31 6.73 -18.47
C ALA A 134 6.46 7.95 -18.11
N VAL A 135 5.44 8.25 -18.92
CA VAL A 135 4.52 9.36 -18.67
C VAL A 135 3.66 9.15 -17.42
N VAL A 136 3.20 7.92 -17.15
CA VAL A 136 2.49 7.61 -15.90
C VAL A 136 3.41 7.73 -14.69
N LEU A 137 4.65 7.26 -14.79
CA LEU A 137 5.65 7.34 -13.71
C LEU A 137 5.91 8.80 -13.34
N GLU A 138 6.22 9.66 -14.31
CA GLU A 138 6.42 11.09 -14.09
C GLU A 138 5.22 11.75 -13.41
N ALA A 139 4.00 11.47 -13.91
CA ALA A 139 2.78 12.03 -13.32
C ALA A 139 2.53 11.52 -11.89
N ARG A 140 2.88 10.26 -11.56
CA ARG A 140 2.77 9.74 -10.19
C ARG A 140 3.82 10.34 -9.26
N LEU A 141 5.04 10.59 -9.74
CA LEU A 141 6.08 11.27 -8.97
C LEU A 141 5.71 12.72 -8.66
N GLU A 142 5.08 13.41 -9.62
CA GLU A 142 4.56 14.77 -9.45
C GLU A 142 3.37 14.81 -8.46
N LEU A 143 2.38 13.94 -8.63
CA LEU A 143 1.07 14.08 -7.98
C LEU A 143 0.96 13.35 -6.63
N PHE A 144 1.60 12.20 -6.47
CA PHE A 144 1.34 11.33 -5.33
C PHE A 144 2.26 11.64 -4.16
N THR A 145 1.66 11.82 -2.99
CA THR A 145 2.39 12.06 -1.73
C THR A 145 2.89 10.77 -1.10
N HIS A 146 2.20 9.65 -1.34
CA HIS A 146 2.50 8.34 -0.74
C HIS A 146 2.80 7.36 -1.86
N ASN A 147 4.01 7.46 -2.42
CA ASN A 147 4.43 6.68 -3.58
C ASN A 147 5.93 6.38 -3.49
N ASP A 148 6.27 5.67 -2.41
CA ASP A 148 7.66 5.35 -2.06
C ASP A 148 8.27 4.38 -3.08
N ALA A 149 7.45 3.50 -3.65
CA ALA A 149 7.90 2.51 -4.63
C ALA A 149 8.49 3.16 -5.89
N ASP A 150 7.78 4.10 -6.52
CA ASP A 150 8.27 4.77 -7.72
C ASP A 150 9.52 5.62 -7.41
N ARG A 151 9.57 6.26 -6.22
CA ARG A 151 10.71 7.10 -5.82
C ARG A 151 12.02 6.33 -5.61
N ARG A 152 11.94 5.05 -5.23
CA ARG A 152 13.11 4.17 -5.09
C ARG A 152 13.69 3.73 -6.42
N VAL A 153 12.90 3.74 -7.50
CA VAL A 153 13.36 3.37 -8.85
C VAL A 153 14.13 4.53 -9.50
N THR A 154 13.83 5.76 -9.10
CA THR A 154 14.42 6.98 -9.68
C THR A 154 15.60 7.56 -8.89
N ALA A 155 15.96 6.96 -7.76
CA ALA A 155 17.09 7.35 -6.90
C ALA A 155 18.31 6.47 -7.18
#